data_AF-A0A1I0IQ46-F1
#
_entry.id   AF-A0A1I0IQ46-F1
#
_cell.length_a   1.000
_cell.length_b   1.000
_cell.length_c   1.000
_cell.angle_alpha   90.00
_cell.angle_beta   90.00
_cell.angle_gamma   90.00
#
_symmetry.space_group_name_H-M   'P 1'
#
loop_
_entity.id
_entity.type
_entity.pdbx_description
1 polymer ?
#
loop_
_entity_poly.entity_id
_entity_poly.type
_entity_poly.pdbx_seq_one_letter_code
_entity_poly.pdbx_strand_id
1 'polypeptide(L)'
;MEIVMTEFLDVAALQRELGMEAWTMADCSVGADGMIYLLFSACVPERINGMFVDTRANTEYRGLGIAADWRDGTILGWEQYDFGMHEMNYHFIQPVGEDILLLGARTRRYRDGSADQNAVIVDRYGRKLHKMCLGDGIESCAVTRDGRIVTSYFDEGVFGNFGWDQPVGSCGLIVWDRDGNAVWKNRAYSICDCYAMNLDDQENLWFYYYDEFNLVRTDFKSKDWVFKPRRDGITAFLVTASGRGLLTDGGYGKHGQFHYYEFRGMNLAYKAPVDVVFDGKTLSFNWLHFRGSKAVLVDNCGRLFCREIL
;
A
#
# COMPACT_ATOMS: atom_id res chain seq x y z
N MET A 1 -19.62 9.36 -14.19
CA MET A 1 -19.74 7.89 -14.08
C MET A 1 -19.82 7.57 -12.60
N GLU A 2 -20.44 6.47 -12.21
CA GLU A 2 -20.61 6.14 -10.79
C GLU A 2 -20.12 4.72 -10.49
N ILE A 3 -19.44 4.57 -9.36
CA ILE A 3 -19.17 3.28 -8.71
C ILE A 3 -20.06 3.23 -7.49
N VAL A 4 -21.07 2.35 -7.54
CA VAL A 4 -22.00 2.17 -6.42
C VAL A 4 -21.39 1.20 -5.43
N MET A 5 -21.31 1.56 -4.16
CA MET A 5 -21.01 0.66 -3.06
C MET A 5 -22.31 0.20 -2.42
N THR A 6 -22.35 -1.06 -1.98
CA THR A 6 -23.58 -1.72 -1.52
C THR A 6 -23.48 -2.20 -0.09
N GLU A 7 -22.37 -2.83 0.28
CA GLU A 7 -22.11 -3.31 1.64
C GLU A 7 -20.89 -2.61 2.23
N PHE A 8 -20.83 -2.53 3.55
CA PHE A 8 -19.66 -2.03 4.26
C PHE A 8 -19.44 -2.76 5.58
N LEU A 9 -18.19 -2.71 6.03
CA LEU A 9 -17.79 -3.10 7.38
C LEU A 9 -17.58 -1.84 8.23
N ASP A 10 -18.29 -1.74 9.35
CA ASP A 10 -18.03 -0.69 10.34
C ASP A 10 -16.78 -1.06 11.15
N VAL A 11 -15.67 -0.37 10.86
CA VAL A 11 -14.36 -0.65 11.48
C VAL A 11 -14.42 -0.39 12.99
N ALA A 12 -15.15 0.63 13.45
CA ALA A 12 -15.26 0.93 14.87
C ALA A 12 -16.11 -0.11 15.60
N ALA A 13 -17.15 -0.66 14.96
CA ALA A 13 -17.91 -1.78 15.50
C ALA A 13 -17.06 -3.04 15.61
N LEU A 14 -16.27 -3.35 14.57
CA LEU A 14 -15.33 -4.46 14.59
C LEU A 14 -14.28 -4.31 15.71
N GLN A 15 -13.72 -3.11 15.88
CA GLN A 15 -12.78 -2.84 16.98
C GLN A 15 -13.42 -3.05 18.36
N ARG A 16 -14.68 -2.64 18.57
CA ARG A 16 -15.42 -2.91 19.80
C ARG A 16 -15.62 -4.40 20.05
N GLU A 17 -16.01 -5.15 19.03
CA GLU A 17 -16.17 -6.61 19.12
C GLU A 17 -14.86 -7.29 19.55
N LEU A 18 -13.73 -6.72 19.16
CA LEU A 18 -12.38 -7.22 19.42
C LEU A 18 -11.70 -6.68 20.68
N GLY A 19 -12.35 -5.76 21.42
CA GLY A 19 -11.72 -5.07 22.55
C GLY A 19 -10.51 -4.21 22.13
N MET A 20 -10.58 -3.59 20.96
CA MET A 20 -9.54 -2.75 20.35
C MET A 20 -10.01 -1.30 20.14
N GLU A 21 -10.95 -0.79 20.93
CA GLU A 21 -11.56 0.53 20.77
C GLU A 21 -10.56 1.69 20.81
N ALA A 22 -9.48 1.53 21.58
CA ALA A 22 -8.42 2.53 21.72
C ALA A 22 -7.27 2.35 20.70
N TRP A 23 -7.34 1.32 19.84
CA TRP A 23 -6.29 1.01 18.89
C TRP A 23 -6.46 1.85 17.62
N THR A 24 -5.35 2.15 16.97
CA THR A 24 -5.33 2.91 15.70
C THR A 24 -5.06 1.97 14.54
N MET A 25 -5.85 2.05 13.47
CA MET A 25 -5.58 1.35 12.22
C MET A 25 -4.35 1.99 11.55
N ALA A 26 -3.27 1.23 11.44
CA ALA A 26 -2.00 1.63 10.87
C ALA A 26 -1.86 1.25 9.39
N ASP A 27 -2.59 0.23 8.92
CA ASP A 27 -2.66 -0.15 7.51
C ASP A 27 -4.03 -0.77 7.16
N CYS A 28 -4.42 -0.62 5.90
CA CYS A 28 -5.54 -1.30 5.26
C CYS A 28 -5.16 -1.59 3.80
N SER A 29 -4.90 -2.85 3.48
CA SER A 29 -4.32 -3.25 2.20
C SER A 29 -4.92 -4.54 1.65
N VAL A 30 -4.59 -4.90 0.40
CA VAL A 30 -5.07 -6.13 -0.24
C VAL A 30 -3.89 -7.06 -0.49
N GLY A 31 -4.00 -8.29 0.02
CA GLY A 31 -2.98 -9.33 -0.11
C GLY A 31 -2.97 -10.00 -1.48
N ALA A 32 -1.89 -10.72 -1.77
CA ALA A 32 -1.75 -11.51 -3.00
C ALA A 32 -2.76 -12.68 -3.09
N ASP A 33 -3.25 -13.14 -1.94
CA ASP A 33 -4.34 -14.10 -1.74
C ASP A 33 -5.74 -13.51 -2.00
N GLY A 34 -5.84 -12.19 -2.16
CA GLY A 34 -7.09 -11.48 -2.38
C GLY A 34 -7.91 -11.21 -1.12
N MET A 35 -7.35 -11.41 0.08
CA MET A 35 -7.92 -10.95 1.34
C MET A 35 -7.58 -9.49 1.61
N ILE A 36 -8.41 -8.84 2.42
CA ILE A 36 -8.16 -7.49 2.94
C ILE A 36 -7.41 -7.64 4.26
N TYR A 37 -6.29 -6.94 4.41
CA TYR A 37 -5.48 -6.97 5.63
C TYR A 37 -5.58 -5.62 6.35
N LEU A 38 -5.92 -5.67 7.63
CA LEU A 38 -5.90 -4.51 8.53
C LEU A 38 -4.78 -4.69 9.55
N LEU A 39 -3.99 -3.64 9.78
CA LEU A 39 -3.03 -3.58 10.87
C LEU A 39 -3.51 -2.60 11.92
N PHE A 40 -3.52 -3.00 13.18
CA PHE A 40 -3.84 -2.15 14.32
C PHE A 40 -2.64 -2.03 15.25
N SER A 41 -2.40 -0.81 15.72
CA SER A 41 -1.41 -0.47 16.72
C SER A 41 -2.09 0.02 18.00
N ALA A 42 -1.64 -0.45 19.15
CA ALA A 42 -2.14 0.04 20.44
C ALA A 42 -1.66 1.48 20.76
N CYS A 43 -0.58 1.94 20.13
CA CYS A 43 -0.05 3.29 20.29
C CYS A 43 0.68 3.74 19.02
N VAL A 44 0.33 4.92 18.52
CA VAL A 44 1.09 5.57 17.44
C VAL A 44 2.00 6.61 18.08
N PRO A 45 3.33 6.54 17.87
CA PRO A 45 4.25 7.50 18.48
C PRO A 45 3.99 8.92 17.96
N GLU A 46 4.24 9.92 18.82
CA GLU A 46 4.22 11.31 18.39
C GLU A 46 5.31 11.58 17.34
N ARG A 47 5.03 12.51 16.42
CA ARG A 47 6.02 12.92 15.42
C ARG A 47 7.17 13.68 16.07
N ILE A 48 8.40 13.35 15.68
CA ILE A 48 9.62 14.07 16.08
C ILE A 48 9.52 15.49 15.54
N ASN A 49 9.54 16.48 16.45
CA ASN A 49 9.33 17.89 16.15
C ASN A 49 8.04 18.17 15.36
N GLY A 50 7.00 17.34 15.52
CA GLY A 50 5.74 17.45 14.80
C GLY A 50 5.79 17.08 13.32
N MET A 51 6.95 16.69 12.79
CA MET A 51 7.18 16.49 11.35
C MET A 51 7.52 15.04 11.01
N PHE A 52 8.57 14.48 11.63
CA PHE A 52 9.06 13.17 11.22
C PHE A 52 8.39 12.04 11.99
N VAL A 53 8.15 10.94 11.31
CA VAL A 53 7.63 9.71 11.92
C VAL A 53 8.77 9.01 12.67
N ASP A 54 8.54 8.62 13.92
CA ASP A 54 9.52 7.83 14.67
C ASP A 54 9.58 6.40 14.14
N THR A 55 10.80 5.87 14.09
CA THR A 55 11.11 4.47 13.81
C THR A 55 10.63 3.52 14.90
N ARG A 56 10.43 3.99 16.14
CA ARG A 56 10.08 3.15 17.29
C ARG A 56 8.71 3.51 17.84
N ALA A 57 7.87 2.50 18.04
CA ALA A 57 6.56 2.62 18.67
C ALA A 57 6.50 1.98 20.06
N ASN A 58 7.29 0.93 20.31
CA ASN A 58 7.26 0.16 21.57
C ASN A 58 5.84 -0.20 22.01
N THR A 59 5.10 -0.83 21.12
CA THR A 59 3.66 -1.05 21.25
C THR A 59 3.23 -2.43 20.78
N GLU A 60 2.02 -2.81 21.12
CA GLU A 60 1.40 -4.04 20.64
C GLU A 60 0.76 -3.84 19.26
N TYR A 61 0.87 -4.88 18.44
CA TYR A 61 0.24 -4.93 17.12
C TYR A 61 -0.70 -6.13 17.00
N ARG A 62 -1.81 -5.92 16.30
CA ARG A 62 -2.75 -6.95 15.89
C ARG A 62 -3.11 -6.78 14.43
N GLY A 63 -3.29 -7.88 13.71
CA GLY A 63 -3.70 -7.89 12.32
C GLY A 63 -5.01 -8.60 12.14
N LEU A 64 -5.78 -8.23 11.11
CA LEU A 64 -6.94 -8.99 10.65
C LEU A 64 -6.78 -9.32 9.17
N GLY A 65 -7.04 -10.57 8.80
CA GLY A 65 -7.26 -10.98 7.41
C GLY A 65 -8.76 -11.14 7.19
N ILE A 66 -9.34 -10.42 6.23
CA ILE A 66 -10.78 -10.39 5.98
C ILE A 66 -11.06 -10.92 4.57
N ALA A 67 -11.90 -11.94 4.48
CA ALA A 67 -12.43 -12.45 3.23
C ALA A 67 -13.71 -11.69 2.86
N ALA A 68 -13.81 -11.24 1.61
CA ALA A 68 -14.97 -10.52 1.11
C ALA A 68 -15.38 -11.01 -0.30
N ASP A 69 -16.68 -10.92 -0.61
CA ASP A 69 -17.17 -11.02 -1.97
C ASP A 69 -16.92 -9.68 -2.67
N TRP A 70 -15.94 -9.66 -3.57
CA TRP A 70 -15.53 -8.44 -4.29
C TRP A 70 -16.60 -7.89 -5.25
N ARG A 71 -17.73 -8.59 -5.47
CA ARG A 71 -18.81 -8.10 -6.35
C ARG A 71 -19.70 -7.07 -5.67
N ASP A 72 -20.03 -7.30 -4.40
CA ASP A 72 -20.97 -6.47 -3.62
C ASP A 72 -20.40 -5.96 -2.29
N GLY A 73 -19.22 -6.43 -1.89
CA GLY A 73 -18.53 -6.03 -0.67
C GLY A 73 -18.94 -6.83 0.57
N THR A 74 -19.73 -7.90 0.42
CA THR A 74 -20.16 -8.73 1.56
C THR A 74 -18.96 -9.36 2.27
N ILE A 75 -18.87 -9.18 3.58
CA ILE A 75 -17.84 -9.84 4.40
C ILE A 75 -18.22 -11.31 4.60
N LEU A 76 -17.32 -12.21 4.21
CA LEU A 76 -17.52 -13.66 4.26
C LEU A 76 -16.96 -14.30 5.54
N GLY A 77 -16.01 -13.62 6.19
CA GLY A 77 -15.34 -14.09 7.38
C GLY A 77 -14.00 -13.38 7.55
N TRP A 78 -13.37 -13.63 8.69
CA TRP A 78 -12.11 -13.00 9.04
C TRP A 78 -11.33 -13.84 10.03
N GLU A 79 -10.03 -13.63 10.07
CA GLU A 79 -9.10 -14.24 11.01
C GLU A 79 -8.26 -13.15 11.69
N GLN A 80 -7.84 -13.44 12.92
CA GLN A 80 -7.07 -12.53 13.73
C GLN A 80 -5.64 -13.02 13.90
N TYR A 81 -4.72 -12.06 13.86
CA TYR A 81 -3.31 -12.22 14.11
C TYR A 81 -2.92 -11.41 15.35
N ASP A 82 -2.35 -12.07 16.35
CA ASP A 82 -1.75 -11.40 17.50
C ASP A 82 -0.23 -11.38 17.32
N PHE A 83 0.32 -10.18 17.07
CA PHE A 83 1.76 -10.01 16.88
C PHE A 83 2.48 -9.66 18.19
N GLY A 84 1.73 -9.31 19.24
CA GLY A 84 2.27 -8.90 20.53
C GLY A 84 3.13 -7.63 20.44
N MET A 85 4.08 -7.51 21.38
CA MET A 85 4.90 -6.31 21.56
C MET A 85 6.05 -6.21 20.53
N HIS A 86 6.16 -5.05 19.91
CA HIS A 86 7.23 -4.71 18.99
C HIS A 86 7.82 -3.31 19.26
N GLU A 87 9.14 -3.20 19.13
CA GLU A 87 9.85 -1.93 19.22
C GLU A 87 9.61 -1.07 17.97
N MET A 88 9.67 -1.68 16.78
CA MET A 88 9.54 -1.00 15.49
C MET A 88 8.13 -0.44 15.27
N ASN A 89 8.06 0.74 14.66
CA ASN A 89 6.82 1.36 14.22
C ASN A 89 6.42 0.84 12.82
N TYR A 90 5.49 -0.10 12.76
CA TYR A 90 5.00 -0.68 11.51
C TYR A 90 3.86 0.14 10.88
N HIS A 91 3.88 0.18 9.56
CA HIS A 91 3.01 0.97 8.70
C HIS A 91 2.34 0.13 7.60
N PHE A 92 2.81 -1.10 7.38
CA PHE A 92 2.30 -1.99 6.35
C PHE A 92 2.16 -3.41 6.87
N ILE A 93 1.10 -4.08 6.43
CA ILE A 93 0.88 -5.53 6.59
C ILE A 93 0.69 -6.16 5.21
N GLN A 94 1.34 -7.29 4.95
CA GLN A 94 1.14 -8.07 3.73
C GLN A 94 1.31 -9.56 4.00
N PRO A 95 0.50 -10.45 3.38
CA PRO A 95 0.79 -11.88 3.40
C PRO A 95 2.01 -12.20 2.53
N VAL A 96 2.85 -13.12 3.00
CA VAL A 96 4.02 -13.66 2.29
C VAL A 96 3.96 -15.20 2.38
N GLY A 97 3.24 -15.82 1.46
CA GLY A 97 2.88 -17.24 1.59
C GLY A 97 1.93 -17.44 2.78
N GLU A 98 2.27 -18.34 3.70
CA GLU A 98 1.48 -18.63 4.91
C GLU A 98 1.84 -17.72 6.10
N ASP A 99 2.81 -16.82 5.91
CA ASP A 99 3.35 -15.94 6.95
C ASP A 99 2.97 -14.48 6.66
N ILE A 100 3.19 -13.58 7.62
CA ILE A 100 2.85 -12.17 7.52
C ILE A 100 4.11 -11.31 7.58
N LEU A 101 4.22 -10.37 6.65
CA LEU A 101 5.18 -9.27 6.69
C LEU A 101 4.59 -8.09 7.46
N LEU A 102 5.30 -7.62 8.48
CA LEU A 102 5.12 -6.31 9.08
C LEU A 102 6.29 -5.42 8.66
N LEU A 103 6.01 -4.24 8.12
CA LEU A 103 7.02 -3.33 7.60
C LEU A 103 6.79 -1.90 8.08
N GLY A 104 7.84 -1.28 8.59
CA GLY A 104 7.88 0.14 8.96
C GLY A 104 8.38 0.98 7.81
N ALA A 105 7.72 2.11 7.55
CA ALA A 105 8.12 3.05 6.50
C ALA A 105 9.49 3.70 6.77
N ARG A 106 9.91 3.73 8.04
CA ARG A 106 11.10 4.43 8.51
C ARG A 106 12.14 3.47 9.09
N THR A 107 13.43 3.78 8.89
CA THR A 107 14.54 3.10 9.58
C THR A 107 15.74 4.02 9.76
N ARG A 108 16.41 3.94 10.91
CA ARG A 108 17.62 4.70 11.19
C ARG A 108 18.87 3.91 10.80
N ARG A 109 19.83 4.62 10.20
CA ARG A 109 21.21 4.19 10.10
C ARG A 109 22.03 4.78 11.24
N TYR A 110 22.78 3.94 11.95
CA TYR A 110 23.60 4.33 13.08
C TYR A 110 25.07 4.53 12.65
N ARG A 111 25.80 5.31 13.46
CA ARG A 111 27.21 5.64 13.20
C ARG A 111 28.15 4.44 13.23
N ASP A 112 27.76 3.37 13.91
CA ASP A 112 28.50 2.10 13.94
C ASP A 112 28.31 1.25 12.66
N GLY A 113 27.51 1.76 11.71
CA GLY A 113 27.22 1.09 10.45
C GLY A 113 26.02 0.15 10.52
N SER A 114 25.42 -0.09 11.68
CA SER A 114 24.17 -0.86 11.82
C SER A 114 22.95 -0.04 11.38
N ALA A 115 21.82 -0.72 11.13
CA ALA A 115 20.56 -0.09 10.79
C ALA A 115 19.39 -0.81 11.48
N ASP A 116 18.30 -0.08 11.74
CA ASP A 116 17.09 -0.74 12.22
C ASP A 116 16.56 -1.73 11.18
N GLN A 117 16.09 -2.87 11.67
CA GLN A 117 15.44 -3.89 10.85
C GLN A 117 13.95 -3.57 10.79
N ASN A 118 13.55 -2.69 9.85
CA ASN A 118 12.17 -2.22 9.71
C ASN A 118 11.19 -3.24 9.16
N ALA A 119 11.65 -4.41 8.69
CA ALA A 119 10.78 -5.49 8.30
C ALA A 119 10.95 -6.71 9.19
N VAL A 120 9.84 -7.38 9.49
CA VAL A 120 9.81 -8.68 10.14
C VAL A 120 8.79 -9.58 9.46
N ILE A 121 9.17 -10.82 9.20
CA ILE A 121 8.25 -11.88 8.81
C ILE A 121 7.90 -12.66 10.08
N VAL A 122 6.61 -12.80 10.35
CA VAL A 122 6.06 -13.54 11.49
C VAL A 122 5.15 -14.66 10.99
N ASP A 123 5.10 -15.76 11.71
CA ASP A 123 4.06 -16.76 11.44
C ASP A 123 2.69 -16.31 11.95
N ARG A 124 1.67 -17.12 11.67
CA ARG A 124 0.28 -16.90 12.12
C ARG A 124 0.09 -16.78 13.64
N TYR A 125 1.09 -17.14 14.44
CA TYR A 125 1.08 -17.05 15.91
C TYR A 125 1.93 -15.87 16.43
N GLY A 126 2.38 -14.98 15.54
CA GLY A 126 3.18 -13.82 15.89
C GLY A 126 4.66 -14.13 16.17
N ARG A 127 5.11 -15.38 15.97
CA ARG A 127 6.53 -15.73 16.19
C ARG A 127 7.36 -15.15 15.05
N LYS A 128 8.36 -14.35 15.43
CA LYS A 128 9.32 -13.71 14.51
C LYS A 128 10.20 -14.77 13.84
N LEU A 129 10.05 -14.93 12.54
CA LEU A 129 10.79 -15.89 11.73
C LEU A 129 12.06 -15.26 11.14
N HIS A 130 11.94 -14.05 10.60
CA HIS A 130 13.03 -13.36 9.93
C HIS A 130 12.92 -11.85 10.09
N LYS A 131 14.06 -11.15 10.19
CA LYS A 131 14.13 -9.69 10.26
C LYS A 131 15.09 -9.18 9.20
N MET A 132 14.74 -8.06 8.59
CA MET A 132 15.53 -7.45 7.52
C MET A 132 15.38 -5.93 7.54
N CYS A 133 16.33 -5.24 6.92
CA CYS A 133 16.27 -3.80 6.65
C CYS A 133 15.94 -3.58 5.18
N LEU A 134 14.79 -2.99 4.89
CA LEU A 134 14.34 -2.68 3.53
C LEU A 134 14.52 -1.20 3.17
N GLY A 135 15.30 -0.44 3.94
CA GLY A 135 15.58 0.97 3.68
C GLY A 135 14.57 1.95 4.30
N ASP A 136 15.01 3.20 4.45
CA ASP A 136 14.19 4.31 4.98
C ASP A 136 13.32 4.91 3.87
N GLY A 137 12.29 5.65 4.27
CA GLY A 137 11.47 6.43 3.37
C GLY A 137 10.67 5.58 2.37
N ILE A 138 10.09 4.47 2.85
CA ILE A 138 9.22 3.62 2.02
C ILE A 138 7.85 4.28 1.88
N GLU A 139 7.42 4.46 0.64
CA GLU A 139 6.12 5.06 0.29
C GLU A 139 5.01 4.00 0.21
N SER A 140 5.32 2.83 -0.37
CA SER A 140 4.35 1.75 -0.53
C SER A 140 5.01 0.37 -0.50
N CYS A 141 4.21 -0.63 -0.14
CA CYS A 141 4.60 -2.03 -0.06
C CYS A 141 3.52 -2.92 -0.69
N ALA A 142 3.94 -3.91 -1.48
CA ALA A 142 3.08 -5.00 -1.91
C ALA A 142 3.88 -6.29 -1.98
N VAL A 143 3.20 -7.42 -1.79
CA VAL A 143 3.81 -8.74 -1.97
C VAL A 143 3.20 -9.41 -3.20
N THR A 144 4.04 -10.05 -4.00
CA THR A 144 3.64 -10.89 -5.13
C THR A 144 3.23 -12.28 -4.64
N ARG A 145 2.45 -13.03 -5.42
CA ARG A 145 1.98 -14.38 -5.12
C ARG A 145 3.12 -15.37 -4.93
N ASP A 146 4.26 -15.16 -5.59
CA ASP A 146 5.48 -15.96 -5.37
C ASP A 146 6.30 -15.53 -4.14
N GLY A 147 5.80 -14.55 -3.37
CA GLY A 147 6.37 -14.12 -2.10
C GLY A 147 7.47 -13.06 -2.21
N ARG A 148 7.74 -12.50 -3.40
CA ARG A 148 8.64 -11.35 -3.52
C ARG A 148 7.99 -10.09 -2.98
N ILE A 149 8.76 -9.31 -2.23
CA ILE A 149 8.34 -8.07 -1.59
C ILE A 149 8.73 -6.91 -2.52
N VAL A 150 7.79 -6.03 -2.81
CA VAL A 150 8.01 -4.82 -3.62
C VAL A 150 7.91 -3.62 -2.71
N THR A 151 8.95 -2.78 -2.68
CA THR A 151 8.94 -1.51 -1.94
C THR A 151 9.23 -0.35 -2.86
N SER A 152 8.39 0.67 -2.80
CA SER A 152 8.64 1.97 -3.41
C SER A 152 9.10 2.98 -2.35
N TYR A 153 9.81 4.02 -2.78
CA TYR A 153 10.38 5.03 -1.89
C TYR A 153 9.95 6.44 -2.27
N PHE A 154 9.82 7.30 -1.26
CA PHE A 154 9.67 8.75 -1.42
C PHE A 154 11.03 9.45 -1.24
N ASP A 155 11.05 10.76 -1.42
CA ASP A 155 12.27 11.57 -1.50
C ASP A 155 13.29 11.29 -0.38
N GLU A 156 12.87 11.14 0.87
CA GLU A 156 13.76 10.82 2.00
C GLU A 156 14.39 9.43 1.88
N GLY A 157 13.71 8.47 1.26
CA GLY A 157 14.22 7.12 0.97
C GLY A 157 15.11 7.08 -0.27
N VAL A 158 14.95 8.04 -1.18
CA VAL A 158 15.75 8.17 -2.41
C VAL A 158 17.03 8.98 -2.17
N PHE A 159 16.92 10.12 -1.48
CA PHE A 159 18.01 11.06 -1.24
C PHE A 159 18.70 10.87 0.11
N GLY A 160 18.02 10.22 1.06
CA GLY A 160 18.55 9.89 2.36
C GLY A 160 18.02 10.79 3.47
N ASN A 161 17.60 10.18 4.57
CA ASN A 161 17.31 10.80 5.85
C ASN A 161 17.71 9.82 6.97
N PHE A 162 17.49 10.15 8.25
CA PHE A 162 17.70 9.24 9.39
C PHE A 162 19.10 8.57 9.43
N GLY A 163 20.13 9.29 8.99
CA GLY A 163 21.53 8.84 8.97
C GLY A 163 21.96 8.10 7.70
N TRP A 164 21.11 8.02 6.68
CA TRP A 164 21.42 7.35 5.42
C TRP A 164 22.10 8.29 4.41
N ASP A 165 23.44 8.34 4.40
CA ASP A 165 24.20 9.06 3.36
C ASP A 165 24.18 8.33 2.00
N GLN A 166 24.03 7.01 2.03
CA GLN A 166 23.85 6.15 0.86
C GLN A 166 22.58 5.33 1.04
N PRO A 167 21.42 5.90 0.69
CA PRO A 167 20.14 5.27 0.99
C PRO A 167 19.92 4.01 0.14
N VAL A 168 19.36 2.99 0.79
CA VAL A 168 18.98 1.72 0.16
C VAL A 168 18.02 1.96 -1.00
N GLY A 169 17.04 2.85 -0.80
CA GLY A 169 16.00 3.22 -1.74
C GLY A 169 16.40 4.22 -2.82
N SER A 170 17.70 4.52 -3.00
CA SER A 170 18.21 5.49 -4.00
C SER A 170 17.75 5.28 -5.44
N CYS A 171 17.23 4.10 -5.79
CA CYS A 171 16.66 3.81 -7.11
C CYS A 171 15.12 3.96 -7.17
N GLY A 172 14.49 4.38 -6.08
CA GLY A 172 13.05 4.64 -5.96
C GLY A 172 12.15 3.40 -5.89
N LEU A 173 12.62 2.23 -6.34
CA LEU A 173 11.81 1.01 -6.38
C LEU A 173 12.69 -0.26 -6.38
N ILE A 174 12.41 -1.19 -5.48
CA ILE A 174 13.15 -2.44 -5.32
C ILE A 174 12.20 -3.62 -5.15
N VAL A 175 12.55 -4.75 -5.76
CA VAL A 175 11.94 -6.05 -5.47
C VAL A 175 12.94 -6.91 -4.72
N TRP A 176 12.48 -7.47 -3.61
CA TRP A 176 13.24 -8.30 -2.69
C TRP A 176 12.75 -9.74 -2.75
N ASP A 177 13.67 -10.68 -2.58
CA ASP A 177 13.28 -12.01 -2.13
C ASP A 177 12.91 -12.00 -0.65
N ARG A 178 12.47 -13.16 -0.15
CA ARG A 178 12.04 -13.34 1.23
C ARG A 178 13.17 -13.18 2.25
N ASP A 179 14.43 -13.31 1.84
CA ASP A 179 15.58 -13.17 2.71
C ASP A 179 16.05 -11.71 2.83
N GLY A 180 15.51 -10.82 2.00
CA GLY A 180 15.87 -9.40 1.94
C GLY A 180 16.98 -9.12 0.91
N ASN A 181 17.25 -10.02 -0.02
CA ASN A 181 18.15 -9.74 -1.14
C ASN A 181 17.38 -9.05 -2.26
N ALA A 182 17.95 -7.98 -2.81
CA ALA A 182 17.37 -7.29 -3.96
C ALA A 182 17.51 -8.15 -5.23
N VAL A 183 16.40 -8.68 -5.73
CA VAL A 183 16.34 -9.50 -6.95
C VAL A 183 16.05 -8.66 -8.20
N TRP A 184 15.48 -7.46 -8.02
CA TRP A 184 15.33 -6.46 -9.09
C TRP A 184 15.41 -5.05 -8.50
N LYS A 185 15.95 -4.11 -9.27
CA LYS A 185 15.98 -2.68 -8.94
C LYS A 185 15.62 -1.87 -10.17
N ASN A 186 14.88 -0.79 -9.98
CA ASN A 186 14.70 0.19 -11.04
C ASN A 186 16.06 0.76 -11.48
N ARG A 187 16.26 0.87 -12.79
CA ARG A 187 17.44 1.48 -13.42
C ARG A 187 17.10 2.43 -14.57
N ALA A 188 15.84 2.44 -15.00
CA ALA A 188 15.41 3.12 -16.21
C ALA A 188 14.82 4.50 -15.91
N TYR A 189 14.23 4.68 -14.72
CA TYR A 189 13.46 5.87 -14.37
C TYR A 189 14.13 6.62 -13.23
N SER A 190 14.25 7.94 -13.38
CA SER A 190 14.68 8.82 -12.29
C SER A 190 13.48 9.07 -11.38
N ILE A 191 13.42 8.34 -10.28
CA ILE A 191 12.32 8.42 -9.30
C ILE A 191 12.81 9.23 -8.12
N CYS A 192 12.14 10.34 -7.84
CA CYS A 192 12.32 11.13 -6.63
C CYS A 192 11.26 10.75 -5.60
N ASP A 193 10.00 10.63 -6.03
CA ASP A 193 8.90 10.04 -5.25
C ASP A 193 8.19 8.99 -6.10
N CYS A 194 7.92 7.82 -5.54
CA CYS A 194 7.05 6.84 -6.18
C CYS A 194 5.64 6.87 -5.56
N TYR A 195 4.87 7.90 -5.91
CA TYR A 195 3.57 8.21 -5.29
C TYR A 195 2.53 7.09 -5.26
N ALA A 196 2.55 6.19 -6.24
CA ALA A 196 1.57 5.12 -6.28
C ALA A 196 2.15 3.88 -6.97
N MET A 197 1.73 2.72 -6.51
CA MET A 197 2.00 1.43 -7.15
C MET A 197 0.82 0.48 -7.07
N ASN A 198 0.78 -0.47 -7.98
CA ASN A 198 -0.24 -1.51 -8.04
C ASN A 198 0.32 -2.76 -8.75
N LEU A 199 -0.09 -3.96 -8.35
CA LEU A 199 0.23 -5.22 -9.05
C LEU A 199 -1.00 -5.69 -9.81
N ASP A 200 -0.90 -5.87 -11.14
CA ASP A 200 -1.99 -6.42 -11.94
C ASP A 200 -2.16 -7.94 -11.75
N ASP A 201 -3.20 -8.52 -12.32
CA ASP A 201 -3.50 -9.95 -12.16
C ASP A 201 -2.41 -10.89 -12.72
N GLN A 202 -1.54 -10.37 -13.59
CA GLN A 202 -0.37 -11.08 -14.13
C GLN A 202 0.91 -10.77 -13.35
N GLU A 203 0.80 -10.06 -12.22
CA GLU A 203 1.89 -9.63 -11.35
C GLU A 203 2.88 -8.68 -12.01
N ASN A 204 2.44 -7.96 -13.04
CA ASN A 204 3.22 -6.83 -13.53
C ASN A 204 3.03 -5.67 -12.55
N LEU A 205 4.14 -5.01 -12.26
CA LEU A 205 4.13 -3.83 -11.42
C LEU A 205 3.77 -2.62 -12.25
N TRP A 206 2.77 -1.89 -11.79
CA TRP A 206 2.46 -0.56 -12.22
C TRP A 206 2.96 0.42 -11.17
N PHE A 207 3.58 1.51 -11.59
CA PHE A 207 4.01 2.58 -10.68
C PHE A 207 3.90 3.94 -11.35
N TYR A 208 3.69 4.96 -10.51
CA TYR A 208 3.56 6.35 -10.92
C TYR A 208 4.47 7.20 -10.05
N TYR A 209 5.29 8.05 -10.67
CA TYR A 209 6.43 8.68 -10.00
C TYR A 209 6.65 10.16 -10.37
N TYR A 210 7.31 10.87 -9.47
CA TYR A 210 7.93 12.18 -9.66
C TYR A 210 9.37 11.99 -10.20
N ASP A 211 9.83 12.75 -11.20
CA ASP A 211 9.29 14.04 -11.64
C ASP A 211 8.55 14.06 -12.98
N GLU A 212 8.56 12.97 -13.73
CA GLU A 212 7.93 12.96 -15.05
C GLU A 212 6.41 12.75 -15.03
N PHE A 213 5.84 12.29 -13.91
CA PHE A 213 4.41 12.00 -13.79
C PHE A 213 3.92 10.99 -14.84
N ASN A 214 4.79 10.02 -15.15
CA ASN A 214 4.47 8.90 -16.03
C ASN A 214 3.92 7.74 -15.20
N LEU A 215 2.93 7.04 -15.76
CA LEU A 215 2.47 5.75 -15.27
C LEU A 215 3.21 4.66 -16.06
N VAL A 216 3.96 3.80 -15.38
CA VAL A 216 4.77 2.75 -15.99
C VAL A 216 4.26 1.39 -15.56
N ARG A 217 4.17 0.46 -16.50
CA ARG A 217 3.99 -0.97 -16.24
C ARG A 217 5.28 -1.70 -16.58
N THR A 218 5.75 -2.60 -15.73
CA THR A 218 6.93 -3.45 -15.99
C THR A 218 6.65 -4.92 -15.66
N ASP A 219 7.21 -5.81 -16.49
CA ASP A 219 7.25 -7.27 -16.25
C ASP A 219 8.52 -7.71 -15.50
N PHE A 220 9.34 -6.75 -15.06
CA PHE A 220 10.66 -6.93 -14.44
C PHE A 220 11.74 -7.53 -15.34
N LYS A 221 11.47 -7.78 -16.63
CA LYS A 221 12.37 -8.54 -17.51
C LYS A 221 12.84 -7.72 -18.70
N SER A 222 11.92 -7.34 -19.57
CA SER A 222 12.29 -7.02 -20.95
C SER A 222 11.59 -5.81 -21.54
N LYS A 223 10.42 -5.44 -20.99
CA LYS A 223 9.63 -4.35 -21.56
C LYS A 223 8.88 -3.60 -20.50
N ASP A 224 9.02 -2.28 -20.60
CA ASP A 224 8.20 -1.34 -19.86
C ASP A 224 7.19 -0.69 -20.81
N TRP A 225 5.98 -0.43 -20.30
CA TRP A 225 4.96 0.33 -21.00
C TRP A 225 4.72 1.64 -20.26
N VAL A 226 4.94 2.74 -20.95
CA VAL A 226 4.84 4.09 -20.38
C VAL A 226 3.58 4.78 -20.89
N PHE A 227 2.77 5.27 -19.95
CA PHE A 227 1.52 5.98 -20.17
C PHE A 227 1.59 7.37 -19.53
N LYS A 228 0.89 8.34 -20.13
CA LYS A 228 0.86 9.72 -19.65
C LYS A 228 -0.56 10.11 -19.25
N PRO A 229 -0.93 10.01 -17.96
CA PRO A 229 -2.26 10.40 -17.50
C PRO A 229 -2.49 11.92 -17.60
N ARG A 230 -1.41 12.72 -17.70
CA ARG A 230 -1.42 14.19 -17.77
C ARG A 230 -2.13 14.82 -16.57
N ARG A 231 -1.80 14.30 -15.39
CA ARG A 231 -2.34 14.71 -14.11
C ARG A 231 -1.29 14.44 -13.06
N ASP A 232 -0.89 15.47 -12.35
CA ASP A 232 0.27 15.41 -11.47
C ASP A 232 -0.14 14.98 -10.05
N GLY A 233 0.77 14.29 -9.37
CA GLY A 233 0.57 13.90 -7.96
C GLY A 233 -0.51 12.86 -7.70
N ILE A 234 -0.84 11.98 -8.65
CA ILE A 234 -1.72 10.81 -8.41
C ILE A 234 -1.10 9.94 -7.31
N THR A 235 -1.88 9.64 -6.27
CA THR A 235 -1.47 8.80 -5.12
C THR A 235 -2.16 7.45 -5.10
N ALA A 236 -3.17 7.24 -5.96
CA ALA A 236 -3.82 5.94 -6.06
C ALA A 236 -4.35 5.70 -7.48
N PHE A 237 -4.15 4.49 -8.01
CA PHE A 237 -4.76 4.07 -9.27
C PHE A 237 -5.00 2.55 -9.32
N LEU A 238 -5.93 2.14 -10.19
CA LEU A 238 -6.16 0.74 -10.52
C LEU A 238 -6.42 0.56 -12.01
N VAL A 239 -6.08 -0.64 -12.49
CA VAL A 239 -6.46 -1.12 -13.83
C VAL A 239 -7.74 -1.92 -13.66
N THR A 240 -8.77 -1.61 -14.46
CA THR A 240 -10.06 -2.31 -14.32
C THR A 240 -9.94 -3.78 -14.69
N ALA A 241 -10.84 -4.63 -14.18
CA ALA A 241 -10.81 -6.09 -14.40
C ALA A 241 -10.86 -6.46 -15.88
N SER A 242 -11.50 -5.64 -16.72
CA SER A 242 -11.48 -5.83 -18.17
C SER A 242 -10.12 -5.56 -18.83
N GLY A 243 -9.14 -4.99 -18.11
CA GLY A 243 -7.83 -4.59 -18.62
C GLY A 243 -7.86 -3.41 -19.58
N ARG A 244 -9.02 -2.76 -19.73
CA ARG A 244 -9.25 -1.69 -20.73
C ARG A 244 -9.30 -0.29 -20.13
N GLY A 245 -9.52 -0.20 -18.82
CA GLY A 245 -9.66 1.06 -18.11
C GLY A 245 -8.55 1.29 -17.09
N LEU A 246 -8.28 2.56 -16.82
CA LEU A 246 -7.50 3.05 -15.70
C LEU A 246 -8.38 3.97 -14.88
N LEU A 247 -8.50 3.71 -13.59
CA LEU A 247 -9.10 4.61 -12.62
C LEU A 247 -7.96 5.21 -11.79
N THR A 248 -7.91 6.53 -11.67
CA THR A 248 -6.93 7.23 -10.83
C THR A 248 -7.65 8.13 -9.84
N ASP A 249 -7.01 8.44 -8.71
CA ASP A 249 -7.40 9.60 -7.92
C ASP A 249 -7.09 10.92 -8.67
N GLY A 250 -7.44 12.03 -8.03
CA GLY A 250 -7.44 13.34 -8.66
C GLY A 250 -6.08 14.02 -8.73
N GLY A 251 -5.10 13.50 -8.00
CA GLY A 251 -3.78 14.09 -7.86
C GLY A 251 -3.77 15.28 -6.90
N TYR A 252 -2.73 16.13 -6.98
CA TYR A 252 -2.53 17.24 -6.04
C TYR A 252 -3.79 18.09 -5.83
N GLY A 253 -4.17 18.28 -4.56
CA GLY A 253 -5.32 19.08 -4.15
C GLY A 253 -6.69 18.46 -4.47
N LYS A 254 -6.73 17.25 -5.05
CA LYS A 254 -7.95 16.56 -5.49
C LYS A 254 -7.96 15.07 -5.11
N HIS A 255 -7.19 14.69 -4.09
CA HIS A 255 -7.17 13.30 -3.61
C HIS A 255 -8.58 12.80 -3.24
N GLY A 256 -8.86 11.55 -3.57
CA GLY A 256 -10.19 10.94 -3.41
C GLY A 256 -11.24 11.32 -4.47
N GLN A 257 -10.93 12.22 -5.42
CA GLN A 257 -11.79 12.50 -6.58
C GLN A 257 -11.34 11.64 -7.77
N PHE A 258 -12.15 10.68 -8.19
CA PHE A 258 -11.70 9.69 -9.18
C PHE A 258 -11.91 10.12 -10.63
N HIS A 259 -11.04 9.60 -11.50
CA HIS A 259 -11.06 9.87 -12.93
C HIS A 259 -10.82 8.60 -13.73
N TYR A 260 -11.62 8.41 -14.78
CA TYR A 260 -11.55 7.24 -15.65
C TYR A 260 -10.90 7.57 -16.99
N TYR A 261 -10.03 6.67 -17.44
CA TYR A 261 -9.37 6.68 -18.73
C TYR A 261 -9.54 5.31 -19.39
N GLU A 262 -9.62 5.31 -20.72
CA GLU A 262 -9.50 4.07 -21.52
C GLU A 262 -8.09 3.96 -22.10
N PHE A 263 -7.55 2.75 -22.10
CA PHE A 263 -6.34 2.43 -22.85
C PHE A 263 -6.64 2.38 -24.36
N ARG A 264 -5.85 3.10 -25.15
CA ARG A 264 -5.84 3.09 -26.62
C ARG A 264 -4.44 2.80 -27.11
N GLY A 265 -4.07 1.52 -27.09
CA GLY A 265 -2.67 1.10 -27.27
C GLY A 265 -1.81 1.68 -26.15
N MET A 266 -0.80 2.47 -26.50
CA MET A 266 0.12 3.14 -25.54
C MET A 266 -0.41 4.48 -25.01
N ASN A 267 -1.64 4.88 -25.36
CA ASN A 267 -2.21 6.16 -24.96
C ASN A 267 -3.35 5.99 -23.96
N LEU A 268 -3.54 6.99 -23.10
CA LEU A 268 -4.69 7.10 -22.20
C LEU A 268 -5.68 8.12 -22.78
N ALA A 269 -6.92 7.69 -22.98
CA ALA A 269 -8.01 8.55 -23.40
C ALA A 269 -8.91 8.87 -22.19
N TYR A 270 -8.80 10.09 -21.66
CA TYR A 270 -9.67 10.55 -20.58
C TYR A 270 -11.15 10.49 -20.99
N LYS A 271 -12.01 10.06 -20.05
CA LYS A 271 -13.45 9.91 -20.30
C LYS A 271 -14.30 10.79 -19.41
N ALA A 272 -14.17 10.64 -18.10
CA ALA A 272 -15.07 11.29 -17.16
C ALA A 272 -14.49 11.29 -15.74
N PRO A 273 -14.96 12.20 -14.86
CA PRO A 273 -14.88 11.97 -13.44
C PRO A 273 -15.77 10.77 -13.03
N VAL A 274 -15.39 10.14 -11.93
CA VAL A 274 -16.09 9.00 -11.33
C VAL A 274 -16.41 9.33 -9.89
N ASP A 275 -17.69 9.30 -9.56
CA ASP A 275 -18.15 9.39 -8.18
C ASP A 275 -18.25 7.99 -7.59
N VAL A 276 -17.76 7.82 -6.37
CA VAL A 276 -18.01 6.59 -5.59
C VAL A 276 -19.14 6.91 -4.63
N VAL A 277 -20.24 6.17 -4.70
CA VAL A 277 -21.48 6.50 -4.00
C VAL A 277 -21.98 5.36 -3.13
N PHE A 278 -22.61 5.69 -2.01
CA PHE A 278 -23.34 4.75 -1.15
C PHE A 278 -24.65 5.41 -0.71
N ASP A 279 -25.77 4.69 -0.82
CA ASP A 279 -27.12 5.23 -0.55
C ASP A 279 -27.39 6.57 -1.27
N GLY A 280 -26.95 6.68 -2.53
CA GLY A 280 -27.13 7.87 -3.36
C GLY A 280 -26.30 9.09 -2.94
N LYS A 281 -25.33 8.93 -2.03
CA LYS A 281 -24.42 10.00 -1.60
C LYS A 281 -23.00 9.69 -2.01
N THR A 282 -22.31 10.69 -2.57
CA THR A 282 -20.87 10.62 -2.84
C THR A 282 -20.09 10.46 -1.54
N LEU A 283 -19.15 9.53 -1.55
CA LEU A 283 -18.27 9.23 -0.44
C LEU A 283 -16.97 10.06 -0.53
N SER A 284 -16.42 10.35 0.65
CA SER A 284 -15.08 10.93 0.82
C SER A 284 -14.24 10.00 1.67
N PHE A 285 -12.99 9.80 1.27
CA PHE A 285 -12.13 8.75 1.80
C PHE A 285 -10.93 9.31 2.56
N ASN A 286 -10.56 8.63 3.64
CA ASN A 286 -9.31 8.84 4.35
C ASN A 286 -8.30 7.70 4.09
N TRP A 287 -8.75 6.57 3.54
CA TRP A 287 -7.90 5.46 3.14
C TRP A 287 -8.28 4.93 1.76
N LEU A 288 -7.28 4.73 0.91
CA LEU A 288 -7.40 4.22 -0.45
C LEU A 288 -6.33 3.16 -0.68
N HIS A 289 -6.72 1.92 -0.97
CA HIS A 289 -5.76 0.90 -1.38
C HIS A 289 -6.29 0.06 -2.55
N PHE A 290 -5.40 -0.21 -3.51
CA PHE A 290 -5.72 -0.93 -4.73
C PHE A 290 -4.74 -2.06 -5.00
N ARG A 291 -5.27 -3.22 -5.41
CA ARG A 291 -4.49 -4.32 -5.97
C ARG A 291 -5.22 -4.91 -7.18
N GLY A 292 -4.56 -4.90 -8.34
CA GLY A 292 -5.19 -5.20 -9.61
C GLY A 292 -6.40 -4.31 -9.83
N SER A 293 -7.55 -4.94 -10.05
CA SER A 293 -8.88 -4.36 -10.18
C SER A 293 -9.61 -4.15 -8.85
N LYS A 294 -9.07 -4.66 -7.74
CA LYS A 294 -9.73 -4.67 -6.43
C LYS A 294 -9.43 -3.38 -5.68
N ALA A 295 -10.50 -2.79 -5.14
CA ALA A 295 -10.46 -1.57 -4.37
C ALA A 295 -10.96 -1.79 -2.95
N VAL A 296 -10.17 -1.34 -1.97
CA VAL A 296 -10.58 -1.18 -0.57
C VAL A 296 -10.50 0.29 -0.23
N LEU A 297 -11.62 0.83 0.25
CA LEU A 297 -11.80 2.24 0.53
C LEU A 297 -12.33 2.38 1.95
N VAL A 298 -11.74 3.24 2.76
CA VAL A 298 -12.30 3.61 4.07
C VAL A 298 -12.73 5.06 4.02
N ASP A 299 -14.00 5.29 4.35
CA ASP A 299 -14.56 6.63 4.35
C ASP A 299 -14.28 7.40 5.66
N ASN A 300 -14.59 8.69 5.66
CA ASN A 300 -14.40 9.55 6.84
C ASN A 300 -15.27 9.16 8.05
N CYS A 301 -16.23 8.24 7.89
CA CYS A 301 -17.06 7.71 8.95
C CYS A 301 -16.56 6.37 9.49
N GLY A 302 -15.42 5.86 9.00
CA GLY A 302 -14.87 4.56 9.41
C GLY A 302 -15.58 3.36 8.78
N ARG A 303 -16.28 3.56 7.67
CA ARG A 303 -16.89 2.47 6.90
C ARG A 303 -15.90 1.98 5.84
N LEU A 304 -15.55 0.70 5.92
CA LEU A 304 -14.72 0.02 4.94
C LEU A 304 -15.60 -0.58 3.85
N PHE A 305 -15.37 -0.16 2.62
CA PHE A 305 -15.99 -0.67 1.41
C PHE A 305 -14.97 -1.47 0.60
N CYS A 306 -15.40 -2.54 -0.06
CA CYS A 306 -14.54 -3.27 -0.99
C CYS A 306 -15.31 -3.64 -2.26
N ARG A 307 -14.63 -3.54 -3.41
CA ARG A 307 -15.22 -3.85 -4.72
C ARG A 307 -14.17 -4.12 -5.78
N GLU A 308 -14.43 -5.07 -6.68
CA GLU A 308 -13.72 -5.21 -7.94
C GLU A 308 -14.31 -4.26 -8.99
N ILE A 309 -13.46 -3.44 -9.61
CA ILE A 309 -13.86 -2.45 -10.60
C ILE A 309 -13.73 -3.04 -12.02
N LEU A 310 -14.83 -3.07 -12.77
CA LEU A 310 -14.96 -3.73 -14.08
C LEU A 310 -14.46 -2.88 -15.27
#